data_AF-A0A1T5MMP3-F1
#
_entry.id   AF-A0A1T5MMP3-F1
#
_cell.length_a   1.000
_cell.length_b   1.000
_cell.length_c   1.000
_cell.angle_alpha   90.00
_cell.angle_beta   90.00
_cell.angle_gamma   90.00
#
_symmetry.space_group_name_H-M   'P 1'
#
loop_
_entity.id
_entity.type
_entity.pdbx_description
1 polymer ?
#
loop_
_entity_poly.entity_id
_entity_poly.type
_entity_poly.pdbx_seq_one_letter_code
_entity_poly.pdbx_strand_id
1 'polypeptide(L)'
;MKNSNQFERLLKQAFSPTVEPNEDLNQKIISQLKENDIMKPAYRKRISGVLVAATLIFTMSIGAFATWHFLSPKQVADNFEDKTLAHAFDDENAIEINESVVSGGYSFTLLGIVSGEGLSDFRHSAEDIHPNRTYAVVSIAKEDGSKMPDTQDEEYGQVPFFISPLIKGQKPWQVNIASMNGAYSECVIDGIMYRLIECDGVEIFADRGLYLCISTSNFYDINAFNYNEETGEITLNTDYNGANALFNLPLDITKANQDKAEKYLQELLKEDEADFADSEELDIFWAKLEDEIKNGKGIVIPESVKEVTYDEYGMACYEYKDEDGSCYEISFDVDGLFEEGETGVSEIQSINESRDGEGNKEVTVVQFTRDAQGVITGMVIELKVDQIDPLILDKILEN
;
A
#
# COMPACT_ATOMS: atom_id res chain seq x y z
N MET A 1 6.72 -54.76 17.02
CA MET A 1 7.90 -54.03 16.49
C MET A 1 8.61 -54.80 15.34
N LYS A 2 7.90 -55.25 14.30
CA LYS A 2 8.52 -55.90 13.12
C LYS A 2 8.15 -55.25 11.78
N ASN A 3 7.04 -54.50 11.71
CA ASN A 3 6.57 -53.84 10.48
C ASN A 3 7.20 -52.46 10.20
N SER A 4 7.63 -51.72 11.22
CA SER A 4 8.22 -50.39 11.04
C SER A 4 9.56 -50.44 10.29
N ASN A 5 10.41 -51.43 10.59
CA ASN A 5 11.70 -51.60 9.92
C ASN A 5 11.57 -52.05 8.44
N GLN A 6 10.44 -52.64 8.05
CA GLN A 6 10.18 -52.99 6.65
C GLN A 6 9.77 -51.76 5.84
N PHE A 7 8.97 -50.87 6.43
CA PHE A 7 8.53 -49.63 5.80
C PHE A 7 9.69 -48.65 5.59
N GLU A 8 10.56 -48.49 6.60
CA GLU A 8 11.78 -47.68 6.49
C GLU A 8 12.75 -48.18 5.41
N ARG A 9 12.86 -49.51 5.24
CA ARG A 9 13.69 -50.10 4.19
C ARG A 9 13.12 -49.83 2.80
N LEU A 10 11.80 -49.92 2.64
CA LEU A 10 11.14 -49.62 1.37
C LEU A 10 11.24 -48.14 1.01
N LEU A 11 11.12 -47.24 1.99
CA LEU A 11 11.32 -45.80 1.80
C LEU A 11 12.76 -45.46 1.40
N LYS A 12 13.77 -45.99 2.12
CA LYS A 12 15.18 -45.75 1.75
C LYS A 12 15.52 -46.27 0.37
N GLN A 13 14.90 -47.38 -0.05
CA GLN A 13 15.15 -47.96 -1.37
C GLN A 13 14.44 -47.19 -2.50
N ALA A 14 13.31 -46.53 -2.20
CA ALA A 14 12.59 -45.67 -3.14
C ALA A 14 13.21 -44.27 -3.31
N PHE A 15 13.89 -43.75 -2.27
CA PHE A 15 14.48 -42.40 -2.25
C PHE A 15 16.01 -42.37 -2.37
N SER A 16 16.68 -43.51 -2.56
CA SER A 16 18.09 -43.51 -2.91
C SER A 16 18.23 -43.23 -4.41
N PRO A 17 18.93 -42.16 -4.83
CA PRO A 17 19.12 -41.86 -6.25
C PRO A 17 19.81 -43.05 -6.94
N THR A 18 19.20 -43.60 -7.98
CA THR A 18 19.79 -44.70 -8.79
C THR A 18 20.88 -44.23 -9.76
N VAL A 19 21.19 -42.94 -9.77
CA VAL A 19 22.22 -42.34 -10.62
C VAL A 19 22.95 -41.30 -9.78
N GLU A 20 24.21 -41.59 -9.43
CA GLU A 20 25.12 -40.55 -8.95
C GLU A 20 25.33 -39.53 -10.09
N PRO A 21 25.40 -38.22 -9.78
CA PRO A 21 25.69 -37.20 -10.78
C PRO A 21 27.00 -37.57 -11.49
N ASN A 22 26.98 -37.57 -12.82
CA ASN A 22 28.14 -37.95 -13.63
C ASN A 22 29.37 -37.11 -13.21
N GLU A 23 30.46 -37.76 -12.82
CA GLU A 23 31.71 -37.11 -12.42
C GLU A 23 32.21 -36.13 -13.51
N ASP A 24 31.94 -36.42 -14.78
CA ASP A 24 32.26 -35.53 -15.90
C ASP A 24 31.50 -34.19 -15.82
N LEU A 25 30.25 -34.20 -15.33
CA LEU A 25 29.46 -32.98 -15.15
C LEU A 25 30.05 -32.12 -14.02
N ASN A 26 30.43 -32.76 -12.92
CA ASN A 26 31.08 -32.07 -11.80
C ASN A 26 32.45 -31.52 -12.20
N GLN A 27 33.25 -32.27 -12.97
CA GLN A 27 34.52 -31.78 -13.50
C GLN A 27 34.32 -30.61 -14.47
N LYS A 28 33.25 -30.63 -15.29
CA LYS A 28 32.93 -29.55 -16.23
C LYS A 28 32.50 -28.27 -15.53
N ILE A 29 31.72 -28.38 -14.45
CA ILE A 29 31.34 -27.24 -13.60
C ILE A 29 32.59 -26.67 -12.90
N ILE A 30 33.45 -27.53 -12.33
CA ILE A 30 34.69 -27.11 -11.68
C ILE A 30 35.67 -26.48 -12.70
N SER A 31 35.74 -27.00 -13.93
CA SER A 31 36.60 -26.42 -14.97
C SER A 31 36.09 -25.08 -15.46
N GLN A 32 34.77 -24.91 -15.64
CA GLN A 32 34.17 -23.63 -16.04
C GLN A 32 34.37 -22.55 -14.98
N LEU A 33 34.27 -22.90 -13.69
CA LEU A 33 34.56 -21.99 -12.59
C LEU A 33 36.06 -21.59 -12.55
N LYS A 34 36.97 -22.52 -12.84
CA LYS A 34 38.41 -22.23 -12.94
C LYS A 34 38.81 -21.46 -14.19
N GLU A 35 38.08 -21.61 -15.30
CA GLU A 35 38.33 -20.86 -16.54
C GLU A 35 37.91 -19.38 -16.41
N ASN A 36 36.83 -19.10 -15.66
CA ASN A 36 36.38 -17.73 -15.40
C ASN A 36 37.28 -16.96 -14.43
N ASP A 37 37.99 -17.66 -13.52
CA ASP A 37 38.94 -17.04 -12.59
C ASP A 37 40.32 -16.73 -13.20
N ILE A 38 40.60 -17.17 -14.45
CA ILE A 38 41.87 -16.92 -15.13
C ILE A 38 41.64 -16.23 -16.48
N MET A 39 41.24 -14.96 -16.43
CA MET A 39 41.46 -14.04 -17.55
C MET A 39 42.26 -12.80 -17.10
N LYS A 40 43.46 -12.67 -17.67
CA LYS A 40 44.29 -11.47 -17.58
C LYS A 40 43.67 -10.35 -18.43
N PRO A 41 43.65 -9.09 -17.99
CA PRO A 41 43.02 -8.01 -18.75
C PRO A 41 43.88 -7.63 -19.96
N ALA A 42 43.30 -7.72 -21.16
CA ALA A 42 43.89 -7.17 -22.39
C ALA A 42 43.44 -5.71 -22.57
N TYR A 43 44.43 -4.82 -22.63
CA TYR A 43 44.31 -3.37 -22.71
C TYR A 43 43.81 -2.88 -24.09
N ARG A 44 42.74 -2.09 -24.14
CA ARG A 44 42.46 -1.15 -25.26
C ARG A 44 42.01 0.21 -24.74
N LYS A 45 42.55 1.27 -25.35
CA LYS A 45 42.56 2.66 -24.88
C LYS A 45 41.31 3.45 -25.32
N ARG A 46 40.80 4.24 -24.36
CA ARG A 46 40.29 5.64 -24.39
C ARG A 46 39.15 6.02 -25.34
N ILE A 47 38.05 6.48 -24.73
CA ILE A 47 37.49 7.82 -24.96
C ILE A 47 37.25 8.48 -23.58
N SER A 48 37.80 9.68 -23.37
CA SER A 48 37.51 10.61 -22.26
C SER A 48 36.03 11.01 -22.29
N GLY A 49 35.30 11.27 -21.21
CA GLY A 49 35.62 11.55 -19.83
C GLY A 49 34.52 12.48 -19.30
N VAL A 50 33.71 11.99 -18.37
CA VAL A 50 33.09 12.78 -17.30
C VAL A 50 33.05 11.83 -16.10
N LEU A 51 33.92 12.10 -15.14
CA LEU A 51 34.02 11.40 -13.88
C LEU A 51 33.00 12.05 -12.94
N VAL A 52 31.79 11.50 -12.82
CA VAL A 52 30.93 11.81 -11.66
C VAL A 52 31.29 10.81 -10.57
N ALA A 53 32.25 11.21 -9.75
CA ALA A 53 32.52 10.54 -8.50
C ALA A 53 31.40 10.89 -7.51
N ALA A 54 30.46 9.97 -7.31
CA ALA A 54 29.64 9.91 -6.11
C ALA A 54 30.01 8.59 -5.40
N THR A 55 31.08 8.65 -4.60
CA THR A 55 31.41 7.60 -3.65
C THR A 55 30.52 7.82 -2.42
N LEU A 56 29.31 7.28 -2.44
CA LEU A 56 28.54 7.03 -1.22
C LEU A 56 28.82 5.59 -0.81
N ILE A 57 29.87 5.42 0.01
CA ILE A 57 30.04 4.17 0.76
C ILE A 57 29.03 4.24 1.90
N PHE A 58 27.82 3.77 1.67
CA PHE A 58 27.02 3.29 2.79
C PHE A 58 27.72 2.03 3.30
N THR A 59 28.31 2.12 4.49
CA THR A 59 28.76 0.93 5.23
C THR A 59 27.53 0.19 5.73
N MET A 60 26.78 -0.44 4.82
CA MET A 60 25.91 -1.52 5.22
C MET A 60 26.81 -2.73 5.49
N SER A 61 26.77 -3.19 6.73
CA SER A 61 27.39 -4.43 7.17
C SER A 61 27.08 -5.51 6.15
N ILE A 62 28.09 -5.98 5.42
CA ILE A 62 27.98 -7.17 4.56
C ILE A 62 27.86 -8.35 5.53
N GLY A 63 26.65 -8.57 6.04
CA GLY A 63 26.27 -9.84 6.64
C GLY A 63 26.50 -10.90 5.58
N ALA A 64 27.14 -12.01 5.96
CA ALA A 64 27.31 -13.15 5.10
C ALA A 64 25.93 -13.71 4.72
N PHE A 65 25.36 -13.16 3.66
CA PHE A 65 24.10 -13.58 3.12
C PHE A 65 24.32 -14.97 2.52
N ALA A 66 23.67 -15.98 3.09
CA ALA A 66 23.50 -17.24 2.39
C ALA A 66 22.91 -16.89 1.01
N THR A 67 23.44 -17.45 -0.07
CA THR A 67 22.95 -17.20 -1.42
C THR A 67 21.52 -17.76 -1.52
N TRP A 68 20.51 -17.00 -1.10
CA TRP A 68 19.11 -17.38 -1.30
C TRP A 68 18.87 -17.48 -2.79
N HIS A 69 18.31 -18.61 -3.21
CA HIS A 69 17.83 -18.76 -4.56
C HIS A 69 16.46 -18.08 -4.65
N PHE A 70 16.46 -16.76 -4.76
CA PHE A 70 15.24 -16.00 -4.96
C PHE A 70 14.58 -16.40 -6.27
N LEU A 71 13.25 -16.34 -6.27
CA LEU A 71 12.52 -16.30 -7.53
C LEU A 71 12.91 -15.03 -8.28
N SER A 72 13.09 -15.15 -9.60
CA SER A 72 13.21 -13.98 -10.46
C SER A 72 11.88 -13.23 -10.53
N PRO A 73 11.87 -11.93 -10.88
CA PRO A 73 10.64 -11.17 -11.09
C PRO A 73 9.66 -11.85 -12.06
N LYS A 74 10.19 -12.47 -13.13
CA LYS A 74 9.43 -13.32 -14.06
C LYS A 74 8.73 -14.48 -13.35
N GLN A 75 9.45 -15.24 -12.52
CA GLN A 75 8.87 -16.38 -11.81
C GLN A 75 7.80 -15.94 -10.80
N VAL A 76 7.96 -14.76 -10.18
CA VAL A 76 6.95 -14.18 -9.30
C VAL A 76 5.69 -13.81 -10.10
N ALA A 77 5.83 -13.15 -11.25
CA ALA A 77 4.70 -12.83 -12.12
C ALA A 77 3.98 -14.10 -12.66
N ASP A 78 4.75 -15.12 -13.09
CA ASP A 78 4.22 -16.42 -13.51
C ASP A 78 3.42 -17.10 -12.38
N ASN A 79 3.83 -16.93 -11.12
CA ASN A 79 3.12 -17.46 -9.96
C ASN A 79 1.75 -16.79 -9.74
N PHE A 80 1.58 -15.54 -10.19
CA PHE A 80 0.30 -14.84 -10.22
C PHE A 80 -0.48 -15.11 -11.53
N GLU A 81 -0.01 -16.05 -12.34
CA GLU A 81 -0.58 -16.40 -13.65
C GLU A 81 -0.58 -15.25 -14.68
N ASP A 82 0.20 -14.19 -14.44
CA ASP A 82 0.35 -13.04 -15.34
C ASP A 82 1.51 -13.27 -16.32
N LYS A 83 1.19 -13.87 -17.46
CA LYS A 83 2.18 -14.30 -18.45
C LYS A 83 2.73 -13.12 -19.24
N THR A 84 1.91 -12.11 -19.49
CA THR A 84 2.35 -10.89 -20.15
C THR A 84 3.35 -10.14 -19.27
N LEU A 85 3.09 -10.04 -17.97
CA LEU A 85 4.03 -9.40 -17.04
C LEU A 85 5.30 -10.22 -16.83
N ALA A 86 5.18 -11.55 -16.77
CA ALA A 86 6.34 -12.44 -16.72
C ALA A 86 7.24 -12.27 -17.95
N HIS A 87 6.66 -12.10 -19.15
CA HIS A 87 7.42 -11.77 -20.35
C HIS A 87 8.04 -10.38 -20.27
N ALA A 88 7.31 -9.37 -19.77
CA ALA A 88 7.82 -8.02 -19.61
C ALA A 88 9.06 -7.98 -18.70
N PHE A 89 9.10 -8.78 -17.63
CA PHE A 89 10.27 -8.92 -16.74
C PHE A 89 11.46 -9.66 -17.37
N ASP A 90 11.28 -10.34 -18.51
CA ASP A 90 12.33 -11.02 -19.27
C ASP A 90 12.81 -10.17 -20.48
N ASP A 91 12.13 -9.04 -20.73
CA ASP A 91 12.39 -8.15 -21.86
C ASP A 91 13.54 -7.17 -21.55
N GLU A 92 14.14 -6.59 -22.59
CA GLU A 92 15.26 -5.64 -22.49
C GLU A 92 14.90 -4.34 -21.76
N ASN A 93 13.60 -4.06 -21.60
CA ASN A 93 13.09 -2.90 -20.88
C ASN A 93 12.97 -3.13 -19.36
N ALA A 94 13.11 -4.36 -18.88
CA ALA A 94 13.15 -4.66 -17.46
C ALA A 94 14.54 -4.38 -16.89
N ILE A 95 14.58 -3.84 -15.68
CA ILE A 95 15.81 -3.59 -14.95
C ILE A 95 15.92 -4.62 -13.83
N GLU A 96 16.92 -5.48 -13.94
CA GLU A 96 17.33 -6.38 -12.86
C GLU A 96 18.18 -5.59 -11.85
N ILE A 97 17.80 -5.64 -10.57
CA ILE A 97 18.42 -4.85 -9.50
C ILE A 97 19.17 -5.75 -8.51
N ASN A 98 18.47 -6.73 -7.90
CA ASN A 98 18.99 -7.64 -6.89
C ASN A 98 19.75 -6.96 -5.73
N GLU A 99 19.31 -5.77 -5.31
CA GLU A 99 19.90 -5.06 -4.17
C GLU A 99 19.21 -5.47 -2.88
N SER A 100 19.98 -5.67 -1.81
CA SER A 100 19.46 -6.13 -0.52
C SER A 100 19.82 -5.18 0.63
N VAL A 101 18.87 -5.01 1.55
CA VAL A 101 18.98 -4.18 2.77
C VAL A 101 18.41 -4.98 3.93
N VAL A 102 19.10 -4.95 5.08
CA VAL A 102 18.62 -5.56 6.33
C VAL A 102 18.17 -4.45 7.28
N SER A 103 16.97 -4.58 7.84
CA SER A 103 16.39 -3.63 8.79
C SER A 103 15.28 -4.28 9.62
N GLY A 104 15.18 -3.91 10.91
CA GLY A 104 14.09 -4.33 11.80
C GLY A 104 13.86 -5.85 11.92
N GLY A 105 14.91 -6.68 11.76
CA GLY A 105 14.81 -8.15 11.79
C GLY A 105 14.37 -8.78 10.47
N TYR A 106 14.34 -8.01 9.38
CA TYR A 106 14.02 -8.47 8.03
C TYR A 106 15.16 -8.17 7.05
N SER A 107 15.25 -9.00 6.01
CA SER A 107 16.00 -8.73 4.80
C SER A 107 15.03 -8.42 3.67
N PHE A 108 15.19 -7.25 3.07
CA PHE A 108 14.46 -6.82 1.89
C PHE A 108 15.38 -6.89 0.67
N THR A 109 14.92 -7.49 -0.41
CA THR A 109 15.65 -7.49 -1.69
C THR A 109 14.77 -6.92 -2.79
N LEU A 110 15.18 -5.81 -3.41
CA LEU A 110 14.56 -5.31 -4.63
C LEU A 110 15.12 -6.11 -5.81
N LEU A 111 14.30 -6.99 -6.37
CA LEU A 111 14.70 -7.95 -7.40
C LEU A 111 14.73 -7.30 -8.79
N GLY A 112 13.68 -6.55 -9.14
CA GLY A 112 13.62 -5.85 -10.42
C GLY A 112 12.40 -4.98 -10.58
N ILE A 113 12.42 -4.18 -11.64
CA ILE A 113 11.39 -3.21 -12.00
C ILE A 113 11.18 -3.19 -13.52
N VAL A 114 9.94 -3.00 -13.96
CA VAL A 114 9.59 -2.81 -15.37
C VAL A 114 8.52 -1.73 -15.48
N SER A 115 8.51 -0.97 -16.57
CA SER A 115 7.55 0.11 -16.78
C SER A 115 7.23 0.30 -18.27
N GLY A 116 5.98 0.68 -18.55
CA GLY A 116 5.45 0.81 -19.91
C GLY A 116 3.95 0.52 -20.01
N GLU A 117 3.44 0.47 -21.24
CA GLU A 117 2.03 0.20 -21.53
C GLU A 117 1.79 -1.29 -21.77
N GLY A 118 0.61 -1.79 -21.37
CA GLY A 118 0.15 -3.15 -21.72
C GLY A 118 1.05 -4.26 -21.17
N LEU A 119 1.63 -4.04 -19.98
CA LEU A 119 2.58 -4.97 -19.38
C LEU A 119 1.93 -6.18 -18.70
N SER A 120 0.63 -6.17 -18.43
CA SER A 120 -0.06 -7.20 -17.65
C SER A 120 -1.26 -7.77 -18.39
N ASP A 121 -1.56 -9.05 -18.11
CA ASP A 121 -2.83 -9.69 -18.50
C ASP A 121 -4.03 -9.11 -17.74
N PHE A 122 -3.79 -8.47 -16.59
CA PHE A 122 -4.79 -7.86 -15.72
C PHE A 122 -4.79 -6.33 -15.89
N ARG A 123 -5.76 -5.83 -16.65
CA ARG A 123 -5.84 -4.40 -16.95
C ARG A 123 -6.46 -3.62 -15.78
N HIS A 124 -5.79 -2.59 -15.30
CA HIS A 124 -6.31 -1.67 -14.30
C HIS A 124 -7.19 -0.58 -14.96
N SER A 125 -8.30 -0.17 -14.32
CA SER A 125 -9.19 0.86 -14.89
C SER A 125 -8.49 2.20 -15.12
N ALA A 126 -7.54 2.55 -14.24
CA ALA A 126 -6.69 3.73 -14.38
C ALA A 126 -5.89 3.75 -15.70
N GLU A 127 -5.65 2.60 -16.34
CA GLU A 127 -4.94 2.54 -17.63
C GLU A 127 -5.71 3.17 -18.80
N ASP A 128 -7.01 3.50 -18.63
CA ASP A 128 -7.76 4.27 -19.62
C ASP A 128 -7.34 5.75 -19.63
N ILE A 129 -6.78 6.23 -18.51
CA ILE A 129 -6.33 7.62 -18.31
C ILE A 129 -4.78 7.67 -18.33
N HIS A 130 -4.14 6.75 -17.62
CA HIS A 130 -2.69 6.61 -17.47
C HIS A 130 -2.24 5.22 -17.98
N PRO A 131 -2.04 5.04 -19.30
CA PRO A 131 -1.78 3.72 -19.88
C PRO A 131 -0.44 3.09 -19.48
N ASN A 132 0.53 3.92 -19.04
CA ASN A 132 1.80 3.43 -18.53
C ASN A 132 1.64 2.98 -17.07
N ARG A 133 2.15 1.79 -16.76
CA ARG A 133 2.24 1.25 -15.41
C ARG A 133 3.68 0.95 -15.04
N THR A 134 3.97 0.91 -13.75
CA THR A 134 5.24 0.46 -13.20
C THR A 134 4.98 -0.73 -12.29
N TYR A 135 5.76 -1.81 -12.47
CA TYR A 135 5.73 -2.99 -11.62
C TYR A 135 7.10 -3.21 -11.00
N ALA A 136 7.16 -3.52 -9.70
CA ALA A 136 8.40 -3.89 -9.03
C ALA A 136 8.20 -5.12 -8.15
N VAL A 137 9.24 -5.94 -8.05
CA VAL A 137 9.24 -7.15 -7.22
C VAL A 137 10.22 -7.00 -6.08
N VAL A 138 9.71 -7.15 -4.86
CA VAL A 138 10.49 -7.14 -3.62
C VAL A 138 10.33 -8.48 -2.92
N SER A 139 11.43 -9.09 -2.49
CA SER A 139 11.40 -10.22 -1.57
C SER A 139 11.62 -9.76 -0.13
N ILE A 140 10.96 -10.43 0.81
CA ILE A 140 11.01 -10.18 2.24
C ILE A 140 11.26 -11.51 2.94
N ALA A 141 12.35 -11.58 3.69
CA ALA A 141 12.70 -12.72 4.52
C ALA A 141 13.00 -12.26 5.95
N LYS A 142 12.78 -13.11 6.94
CA LYS A 142 13.25 -12.82 8.31
C LYS A 142 14.76 -13.00 8.36
N GLU A 143 15.45 -12.06 9.02
CA GLU A 143 16.90 -12.07 9.16
C GLU A 143 17.40 -13.32 9.91
N ASP A 144 16.60 -13.83 10.85
CA ASP A 144 16.91 -15.03 11.61
C ASP A 144 16.77 -16.35 10.81
N GLY A 145 16.32 -16.27 9.55
CA GLY A 145 16.11 -17.40 8.65
C GLY A 145 14.85 -18.22 8.95
N SER A 146 14.02 -17.79 9.91
CA SER A 146 12.69 -18.38 10.08
C SER A 146 11.77 -17.97 8.93
N LYS A 147 10.73 -18.77 8.70
CA LYS A 147 9.84 -18.57 7.55
C LYS A 147 8.93 -17.35 7.76
N MET A 148 8.68 -16.63 6.67
CA MET A 148 7.53 -15.73 6.59
C MET A 148 6.23 -16.55 6.71
N PRO A 149 5.22 -16.05 7.45
CA PRO A 149 3.92 -16.72 7.56
C PRO A 149 3.22 -16.78 6.20
N ASP A 150 2.67 -17.94 5.85
CA ASP A 150 1.82 -18.14 4.67
C ASP A 150 0.38 -17.68 4.98
N THR A 151 -0.44 -17.46 3.96
CA THR A 151 -1.86 -17.06 4.01
C THR A 151 -2.76 -17.93 4.89
N GLN A 152 -2.32 -19.15 5.24
CA GLN A 152 -3.04 -20.08 6.11
C GLN A 152 -2.60 -20.01 7.58
N ASP A 153 -1.51 -19.29 7.88
CA ASP A 153 -0.95 -19.17 9.22
C ASP A 153 -1.67 -18.04 10.00
N GLU A 154 -1.82 -18.20 11.31
CA GLU A 154 -2.45 -17.17 12.18
C GLU A 154 -1.60 -15.88 12.27
N GLU A 155 -0.29 -16.01 12.02
CA GLU A 155 0.66 -14.90 12.00
C GLU A 155 0.65 -14.10 10.70
N TYR A 156 -0.09 -14.55 9.68
CA TYR A 156 -0.22 -13.84 8.42
C TYR A 156 -0.84 -12.46 8.61
N GLY A 157 -0.21 -11.45 7.99
CA GLY A 157 -0.67 -10.06 8.05
C GLY A 157 -0.47 -9.35 9.39
N GLN A 158 0.04 -10.01 10.44
CA GLN A 158 0.28 -9.37 11.75
C GLN A 158 1.32 -8.24 11.66
N VAL A 159 2.29 -8.35 10.76
CA VAL A 159 3.24 -7.28 10.46
C VAL A 159 2.95 -6.77 9.05
N PRO A 160 2.43 -5.54 8.91
CA PRO A 160 2.17 -4.95 7.61
C PRO A 160 3.48 -4.49 6.95
N PHE A 161 3.49 -4.45 5.63
CA PHE A 161 4.60 -3.89 4.84
C PHE A 161 4.05 -2.91 3.82
N PHE A 162 4.39 -1.63 3.99
CA PHE A 162 4.13 -0.60 3.01
C PHE A 162 5.33 -0.48 2.07
N ILE A 163 5.11 -0.63 0.77
CA ILE A 163 6.15 -0.54 -0.26
C ILE A 163 5.68 0.43 -1.34
N SER A 164 6.45 1.48 -1.59
CA SER A 164 6.03 2.54 -2.52
C SER A 164 7.20 3.13 -3.29
N PRO A 165 7.03 3.43 -4.59
CA PRO A 165 7.91 4.39 -5.24
C PRO A 165 7.71 5.77 -4.62
N LEU A 166 8.79 6.55 -4.50
CA LEU A 166 8.78 7.93 -4.04
C LEU A 166 9.58 8.80 -5.03
N ILE A 167 9.17 10.06 -5.15
CA ILE A 167 9.74 11.01 -6.11
C ILE A 167 10.45 12.11 -5.34
N LYS A 168 11.75 12.30 -5.59
CA LYS A 168 12.51 13.42 -5.01
C LYS A 168 11.84 14.75 -5.35
N GLY A 169 11.71 15.62 -4.35
CA GLY A 169 11.04 16.91 -4.51
C GLY A 169 9.51 16.86 -4.41
N GLN A 170 8.91 15.69 -4.30
CA GLN A 170 7.49 15.54 -3.97
C GLN A 170 7.33 15.10 -2.51
N LYS A 171 6.27 15.58 -1.85
CA LYS A 171 5.94 15.21 -0.48
C LYS A 171 5.47 13.75 -0.45
N PRO A 172 6.18 12.83 0.22
CA PRO A 172 5.86 11.40 0.17
C PRO A 172 4.46 11.04 0.70
N TRP A 173 3.89 11.83 1.60
CA TRP A 173 2.53 11.61 2.11
C TRP A 173 1.44 12.05 1.13
N GLN A 174 1.76 12.82 0.08
CA GLN A 174 0.83 13.20 -0.99
C GLN A 174 1.06 12.41 -2.28
N VAL A 175 2.32 12.06 -2.55
CA VAL A 175 2.71 11.37 -3.79
C VAL A 175 3.41 10.06 -3.44
N ASN A 176 2.63 8.98 -3.42
CA ASN A 176 3.07 7.61 -3.15
C ASN A 176 2.16 6.61 -3.89
N ILE A 177 2.41 5.31 -3.72
CA ILE A 177 1.68 4.23 -4.38
C ILE A 177 0.15 4.35 -4.22
N ALA A 178 -0.34 4.81 -3.06
CA ALA A 178 -1.77 4.92 -2.79
C ALA A 178 -2.43 6.00 -3.65
N SER A 179 -1.78 7.16 -3.81
CA SER A 179 -2.27 8.22 -4.69
C SER A 179 -2.07 7.86 -6.17
N MET A 180 -1.03 7.07 -6.49
CA MET A 180 -0.65 6.72 -7.87
C MET A 180 -1.37 5.46 -8.41
N ASN A 181 -2.66 5.29 -8.07
CA ASN A 181 -3.49 4.14 -8.49
C ASN A 181 -2.78 2.79 -8.30
N GLY A 182 -2.10 2.64 -7.17
CA GLY A 182 -1.25 1.51 -6.91
C GLY A 182 -1.88 0.42 -6.05
N ALA A 183 -1.36 -0.78 -6.22
CA ALA A 183 -1.78 -1.97 -5.52
C ALA A 183 -0.59 -2.92 -5.35
N TYR A 184 -0.81 -4.04 -4.68
CA TYR A 184 0.15 -5.13 -4.67
C TYR A 184 -0.54 -6.49 -4.73
N SER A 185 0.19 -7.47 -5.22
CA SER A 185 -0.08 -8.90 -5.03
C SER A 185 1.02 -9.53 -4.18
N GLU A 186 0.68 -10.60 -3.46
CA GLU A 186 1.58 -11.25 -2.51
C GLU A 186 1.51 -12.77 -2.60
N CYS A 187 2.66 -13.41 -2.46
CA CYS A 187 2.77 -14.85 -2.25
C CYS A 187 3.94 -15.18 -1.32
N VAL A 188 3.89 -16.34 -0.67
CA VAL A 188 4.98 -16.85 0.16
C VAL A 188 5.46 -18.18 -0.41
N ILE A 189 6.72 -18.24 -0.82
CA ILE A 189 7.32 -19.41 -1.46
C ILE A 189 8.62 -19.75 -0.73
N ASP A 190 8.71 -20.99 -0.27
CA ASP A 190 9.84 -21.51 0.53
C ASP A 190 10.16 -20.66 1.78
N GLY A 191 9.15 -19.98 2.34
CA GLY A 191 9.26 -19.14 3.52
C GLY A 191 9.77 -17.72 3.24
N ILE A 192 9.82 -17.30 1.98
CA ILE A 192 10.12 -15.94 1.55
C ILE A 192 8.83 -15.32 1.02
N MET A 193 8.48 -14.13 1.50
CA MET A 193 7.35 -13.35 0.99
C MET A 193 7.81 -12.55 -0.23
N TYR A 194 7.04 -12.59 -1.30
CA TYR A 194 7.25 -11.78 -2.50
C TYR A 194 6.09 -10.80 -2.66
N ARG A 195 6.43 -9.52 -2.75
CA ARG A 195 5.51 -8.42 -3.06
C ARG A 195 5.74 -8.01 -4.51
N LEU A 196 4.72 -8.20 -5.34
CA LEU A 196 4.63 -7.59 -6.65
C LEU A 196 3.78 -6.33 -6.50
N ILE A 197 4.41 -5.16 -6.51
CA ILE A 197 3.69 -3.89 -6.45
C ILE A 197 3.42 -3.38 -7.85
N GLU A 198 2.36 -2.59 -8.00
CA GLU A 198 2.05 -1.84 -9.21
C GLU A 198 1.58 -0.43 -8.90
N CYS A 199 1.80 0.50 -9.83
CA CYS A 199 1.27 1.86 -9.79
C CYS A 199 1.30 2.48 -11.19
N ASP A 200 0.84 3.73 -11.30
CA ASP A 200 1.03 4.54 -12.50
C ASP A 200 2.51 4.69 -12.86
N GLY A 201 2.78 4.84 -14.15
CA GLY A 201 4.13 4.86 -14.70
C GLY A 201 5.02 5.98 -14.15
N VAL A 202 6.06 5.62 -13.41
CA VAL A 202 7.00 6.59 -12.80
C VAL A 202 8.12 7.06 -13.75
N GLU A 203 8.25 6.47 -14.95
CA GLU A 203 9.35 6.79 -15.89
C GLU A 203 9.37 8.27 -16.33
N ILE A 204 8.23 8.95 -16.30
CA ILE A 204 8.16 10.39 -16.60
C ILE A 204 8.97 11.25 -15.62
N PHE A 205 9.26 10.72 -14.42
CA PHE A 205 10.02 11.37 -13.35
C PHE A 205 11.49 10.91 -13.26
N ALA A 206 11.98 10.12 -14.23
CA ALA A 206 13.30 9.48 -14.15
C ALA A 206 14.48 10.47 -13.99
N ASP A 207 14.30 11.75 -14.30
CA ASP A 207 15.31 12.81 -14.15
C ASP A 207 15.35 13.45 -12.74
N ARG A 208 14.38 13.18 -11.87
CA ARG A 208 14.26 13.82 -10.53
C ARG A 208 15.04 13.11 -9.44
N GLY A 209 15.28 11.81 -9.61
CA GLY A 209 15.70 10.91 -8.53
C GLY A 209 14.47 10.21 -7.95
N LEU A 210 14.47 8.90 -8.08
CA LEU A 210 13.37 8.03 -7.67
C LEU A 210 13.88 7.05 -6.62
N TYR A 211 13.01 6.76 -5.66
CA TYR A 211 13.28 5.81 -4.59
C TYR A 211 12.19 4.74 -4.54
N LEU A 212 12.51 3.59 -3.96
CA LEU A 212 11.53 2.64 -3.47
C LEU A 212 11.68 2.54 -1.95
N CYS A 213 10.65 2.95 -1.22
CA CYS A 213 10.61 2.85 0.23
C CYS A 213 9.92 1.56 0.67
N ILE A 214 10.33 1.04 1.83
CA ILE A 214 9.67 -0.07 2.52
C ILE A 214 9.60 0.30 4.00
N SER A 215 8.45 0.18 4.64
CA SER A 215 8.30 0.27 6.10
C SER A 215 7.36 -0.79 6.65
N THR A 216 7.57 -1.20 7.91
CA THR A 216 6.61 -2.04 8.63
C THR A 216 5.43 -1.21 9.13
N SER A 217 4.58 -0.78 8.20
CA SER A 217 3.39 0.05 8.41
C SER A 217 2.32 -0.28 7.36
N ASN A 218 1.07 0.14 7.58
CA ASN A 218 -0.01 -0.05 6.61
C ASN A 218 0.04 0.97 5.47
N PHE A 219 0.46 2.19 5.77
CA PHE A 219 0.58 3.32 4.84
C PHE A 219 1.93 4.01 5.01
N TYR A 220 2.17 5.07 4.22
CA TYR A 220 3.36 5.89 4.38
C TYR A 220 3.48 6.43 5.82
N ASP A 221 4.54 6.05 6.53
CA ASP A 221 4.81 6.53 7.88
C ASP A 221 5.87 7.64 7.85
N ILE A 222 5.46 8.85 8.24
CA ILE A 222 6.35 10.02 8.34
C ILE A 222 7.49 9.82 9.34
N ASN A 223 7.37 8.87 10.26
CA ASN A 223 8.41 8.54 11.23
C ASN A 223 9.44 7.56 10.67
N ALA A 224 9.14 6.85 9.58
CA ALA A 224 10.06 5.88 8.98
C ALA A 224 11.11 6.55 8.07
N PHE A 225 10.82 7.74 7.54
CA PHE A 225 11.68 8.44 6.59
C PHE A 225 11.75 9.94 6.88
N ASN A 226 12.94 10.52 6.72
CA ASN A 226 13.16 11.95 6.81
C ASN A 226 13.02 12.57 5.41
N TYR A 227 12.10 13.52 5.27
CA TYR A 227 11.94 14.34 4.07
C TYR A 227 12.50 15.74 4.29
N ASN A 228 13.42 16.18 3.44
CA ASN A 228 13.93 17.54 3.46
C ASN A 228 13.12 18.42 2.51
N GLU A 229 12.32 19.34 3.05
CA GLU A 229 11.47 20.23 2.22
C GLU A 229 12.28 21.19 1.33
N GLU A 230 13.50 21.57 1.72
CA GLU A 230 14.34 22.48 0.94
C GLU A 230 14.98 21.79 -0.27
N THR A 231 15.42 20.53 -0.11
CA THR A 231 16.16 19.79 -1.15
C THR A 231 15.31 18.76 -1.87
N GLY A 232 14.16 18.41 -1.32
CA GLY A 232 13.30 17.32 -1.77
C GLY A 232 13.85 15.93 -1.49
N GLU A 233 14.96 15.81 -0.76
CA GLU A 233 15.65 14.54 -0.52
C GLU A 233 14.94 13.71 0.55
N ILE A 234 14.88 12.40 0.32
CA ILE A 234 14.28 11.42 1.23
C ILE A 234 15.42 10.55 1.75
N THR A 235 15.49 10.38 3.06
CA THR A 235 16.50 9.56 3.73
C THR A 235 15.85 8.69 4.81
N LEU A 236 16.53 7.61 5.22
CA LEU A 236 16.05 6.75 6.31
C LEU A 236 16.03 7.49 7.64
N ASN A 237 15.02 7.25 8.47
CA ASN A 237 15.08 7.57 9.89
C ASN A 237 15.69 6.38 10.65
N THR A 238 16.91 6.53 11.17
CA THR A 238 17.61 5.47 11.90
C THR A 238 17.02 5.19 13.27
N ASP A 239 16.20 6.10 13.80
CA ASP A 239 15.57 5.97 15.12
C ASP A 239 14.16 5.37 15.05
N TYR A 240 13.71 4.98 13.85
CA TYR A 240 12.40 4.38 13.64
C TYR A 240 12.26 3.04 14.37
N ASN A 241 11.18 2.89 15.14
CA ASN A 241 10.89 1.66 15.87
C ASN A 241 10.10 0.68 14.97
N GLY A 242 10.80 0.13 13.98
CA GLY A 242 10.27 -0.82 13.00
C GLY A 242 11.32 -1.14 11.94
N ALA A 243 10.94 -1.85 10.89
CA ALA A 243 11.82 -2.01 9.74
C ALA A 243 11.56 -0.89 8.74
N ASN A 244 12.62 -0.31 8.19
CA ASN A 244 12.57 0.62 7.07
C ASN A 244 13.74 0.39 6.09
N ALA A 245 13.47 0.55 4.80
CA ALA A 245 14.48 0.46 3.74
C ALA A 245 14.18 1.49 2.64
N LEU A 246 15.24 1.96 1.97
CA LEU A 246 15.15 2.92 0.89
C LEU A 246 16.15 2.52 -0.20
N PHE A 247 15.62 2.16 -1.38
CA PHE A 247 16.40 1.83 -2.56
C PHE A 247 16.35 3.00 -3.54
N ASN A 248 17.40 3.17 -4.35
CA ASN A 248 17.31 4.04 -5.52
C ASN A 248 16.68 3.26 -6.68
N LEU A 249 15.85 3.92 -7.48
CA LEU A 249 15.27 3.33 -8.70
C LEU A 249 16.04 3.84 -9.93
N PRO A 250 16.88 2.99 -10.56
CA PRO A 250 17.76 3.41 -11.66
C PRO A 250 17.02 3.39 -13.01
N LEU A 251 15.96 4.18 -13.13
CA LEU A 251 15.19 4.27 -14.39
C LEU A 251 15.97 5.02 -15.48
N ASP A 252 15.65 4.74 -16.74
CA ASP A 252 16.24 5.41 -17.89
C ASP A 252 15.81 6.88 -17.96
N ILE A 253 16.76 7.78 -17.64
CA ILE A 253 16.56 9.23 -17.67
C ILE A 253 16.06 9.72 -19.03
N THR A 254 16.34 9.01 -20.14
CA THR A 254 15.86 9.41 -21.48
C THR A 254 14.34 9.28 -21.64
N LYS A 255 13.67 8.53 -20.75
CA LYS A 255 12.21 8.41 -20.69
C LYS A 255 11.55 9.49 -19.83
N ALA A 256 12.33 10.29 -19.11
CA ALA A 256 11.81 11.42 -18.34
C ALA A 256 11.08 12.42 -19.25
N ASN A 257 10.00 13.01 -18.75
CA ASN A 257 9.24 14.01 -19.47
C ASN A 257 8.66 15.02 -18.49
N GLN A 258 9.31 16.18 -18.41
CA GLN A 258 8.96 17.26 -17.49
C GLN A 258 7.50 17.72 -17.68
N ASP A 259 7.07 18.04 -18.91
CA ASP A 259 5.72 18.52 -19.17
C ASP A 259 4.63 17.50 -18.76
N LYS A 260 4.87 16.20 -19.01
CA LYS A 260 3.96 15.14 -18.57
C LYS A 260 3.99 14.96 -17.05
N ALA A 261 5.16 15.03 -16.43
CA ALA A 261 5.34 14.92 -14.99
C ALA A 261 4.61 16.05 -14.24
N GLU A 262 4.79 17.31 -14.65
CA GLU A 262 4.07 18.45 -14.08
C GLU A 262 2.57 18.32 -14.27
N LYS A 263 2.11 17.93 -15.47
CA LYS A 263 0.68 17.72 -15.72
C LYS A 263 0.09 16.62 -14.84
N TYR A 264 0.79 15.49 -14.73
CA TYR A 264 0.36 14.37 -13.88
C TYR A 264 0.28 14.81 -12.41
N LEU A 265 1.31 15.48 -11.88
CA LEU A 265 1.30 15.98 -10.50
C LEU A 265 0.19 17.00 -10.27
N GLN A 266 -0.09 17.88 -11.24
CA GLN A 266 -1.21 18.80 -11.14
C GLN A 266 -2.56 18.09 -11.13
N GLU A 267 -2.74 17.01 -11.91
CA GLU A 267 -3.98 16.23 -11.90
C GLU A 267 -4.12 15.45 -10.60
N LEU A 268 -3.05 14.79 -10.16
CA LEU A 268 -3.00 14.03 -8.92
C LEU A 268 -3.27 14.90 -7.68
N LEU A 269 -2.63 16.07 -7.59
CA LEU A 269 -2.77 16.98 -6.46
C LEU A 269 -3.98 17.91 -6.58
N LYS A 270 -4.68 17.91 -7.73
CA LYS A 270 -5.96 18.63 -7.86
C LYS A 270 -7.08 17.93 -7.12
N GLU A 271 -7.02 16.61 -6.95
CA GLU A 271 -7.97 15.88 -6.11
C GLU A 271 -7.74 16.26 -4.63
N ASP A 272 -6.48 16.40 -4.19
CA ASP A 272 -6.16 16.97 -2.87
C ASP A 272 -6.59 18.45 -2.72
N GLU A 273 -6.47 19.30 -3.76
CA GLU A 273 -6.97 20.68 -3.73
C GLU A 273 -8.50 20.76 -3.87
N ALA A 274 -9.14 19.76 -4.45
CA ALA A 274 -10.60 19.62 -4.48
C ALA A 274 -11.12 19.22 -3.11
N ASP A 275 -10.38 18.46 -2.30
CA ASP A 275 -10.72 18.25 -0.88
C ASP A 275 -10.64 19.56 -0.06
N PHE A 276 -9.76 20.50 -0.43
CA PHE A 276 -9.74 21.83 0.20
C PHE A 276 -10.80 22.80 -0.34
N ALA A 277 -11.11 22.76 -1.64
CA ALA A 277 -12.14 23.60 -2.25
C ALA A 277 -13.56 23.11 -1.93
N ASP A 278 -13.74 21.79 -1.88
CA ASP A 278 -14.95 21.16 -1.38
C ASP A 278 -15.01 21.23 0.14
N SER A 279 -13.92 21.43 0.91
CA SER A 279 -14.07 21.69 2.37
C SER A 279 -14.89 22.96 2.65
N GLU A 280 -14.68 24.07 1.92
CA GLU A 280 -15.49 25.28 2.18
C GLU A 280 -16.93 25.11 1.66
N GLU A 281 -17.14 24.42 0.52
CA GLU A 281 -18.49 24.13 0.03
C GLU A 281 -19.22 23.01 0.79
N LEU A 282 -18.50 22.03 1.34
CA LEU A 282 -18.95 20.95 2.23
C LEU A 282 -19.22 21.52 3.61
N ASP A 283 -18.35 22.36 4.17
CA ASP A 283 -18.59 23.08 5.43
C ASP A 283 -19.84 23.95 5.30
N ILE A 284 -19.98 24.68 4.18
CA ILE A 284 -21.20 25.44 3.87
C ILE A 284 -22.40 24.50 3.71
N PHE A 285 -22.24 23.33 3.10
CA PHE A 285 -23.31 22.34 2.93
C PHE A 285 -23.76 21.73 4.26
N TRP A 286 -22.83 21.26 5.09
CA TRP A 286 -23.07 20.71 6.42
C TRP A 286 -23.68 21.76 7.33
N ALA A 287 -23.15 22.98 7.35
CA ALA A 287 -23.72 24.09 8.11
C ALA A 287 -25.17 24.41 7.66
N LYS A 288 -25.44 24.40 6.36
CA LYS A 288 -26.80 24.59 5.84
C LYS A 288 -27.73 23.44 6.20
N LEU A 289 -27.28 22.19 6.08
CA LEU A 289 -28.07 21.02 6.43
C LEU A 289 -28.42 21.01 7.93
N GLU A 290 -27.46 21.36 8.78
CA GLU A 290 -27.70 21.55 10.20
C GLU A 290 -28.69 22.67 10.49
N ASP A 291 -28.59 23.80 9.79
CA ASP A 291 -29.56 24.89 9.91
C ASP A 291 -30.96 24.42 9.51
N GLU A 292 -31.11 23.59 8.48
CA GLU A 292 -32.40 23.03 8.08
C GLU A 292 -32.99 22.12 9.16
N ILE A 293 -32.17 21.28 9.78
CA ILE A 293 -32.57 20.44 10.93
C ILE A 293 -33.00 21.33 12.11
N LYS A 294 -32.18 22.32 12.48
CA LYS A 294 -32.45 23.30 13.55
C LYS A 294 -33.74 24.10 13.30
N ASN A 295 -34.08 24.35 12.03
CA ASN A 295 -35.30 25.04 11.61
C ASN A 295 -36.54 24.13 11.51
N GLY A 296 -36.47 22.89 12.00
CA GLY A 296 -37.62 21.99 12.13
C GLY A 296 -37.92 21.13 10.89
N LYS A 297 -36.96 21.05 9.96
CA LYS A 297 -37.07 20.17 8.78
C LYS A 297 -36.58 18.74 9.05
N GLY A 298 -35.97 18.49 10.20
CA GLY A 298 -35.72 17.16 10.74
C GLY A 298 -36.77 16.75 11.79
N ILE A 299 -37.15 15.47 11.81
CA ILE A 299 -37.94 14.85 12.88
C ILE A 299 -37.07 13.77 13.53
N VAL A 300 -36.80 13.91 14.82
CA VAL A 300 -36.13 12.86 15.60
C VAL A 300 -37.04 11.64 15.68
N ILE A 301 -36.51 10.46 15.37
CA ILE A 301 -37.17 9.17 15.60
C ILE A 301 -37.08 8.87 17.10
N PRO A 302 -38.18 8.92 17.88
CA PRO A 302 -38.11 8.85 19.34
C PRO A 302 -37.45 7.57 19.88
N GLU A 303 -37.66 6.44 19.21
CA GLU A 303 -37.14 5.12 19.56
C GLU A 303 -35.62 4.98 19.34
N SER A 304 -35.05 5.88 18.54
CA SER A 304 -33.61 5.94 18.27
C SER A 304 -32.82 6.60 19.38
N VAL A 305 -33.46 7.43 20.21
CA VAL A 305 -32.78 8.21 21.26
C VAL A 305 -32.29 7.29 22.37
N LYS A 306 -30.98 7.02 22.39
CA LYS A 306 -30.35 6.07 23.32
C LYS A 306 -28.99 6.54 23.79
N GLU A 307 -28.68 6.29 25.06
CA GLU A 307 -27.33 6.43 25.59
C GLU A 307 -26.37 5.48 24.87
N VAL A 308 -25.19 5.97 24.53
CA VAL A 308 -24.14 5.14 23.91
C VAL A 308 -23.60 4.13 24.92
N THR A 309 -23.12 3.00 24.41
CA THR A 309 -22.35 2.03 25.19
C THR A 309 -20.86 2.25 24.95
N TYR A 310 -20.00 1.56 25.70
CA TYR A 310 -18.56 1.65 25.52
C TYR A 310 -17.96 0.26 25.36
N ASP A 311 -17.06 0.11 24.40
CA ASP A 311 -16.33 -1.13 24.18
C ASP A 311 -15.11 -1.29 25.12
N GLU A 312 -14.35 -2.37 24.93
CA GLU A 312 -13.16 -2.67 25.75
C GLU A 312 -11.99 -1.69 25.54
N TYR A 313 -12.01 -0.91 24.46
CA TYR A 313 -11.03 0.12 24.13
C TYR A 313 -11.49 1.52 24.58
N GLY A 314 -12.71 1.64 25.10
CA GLY A 314 -13.29 2.91 25.54
C GLY A 314 -13.97 3.70 24.42
N MET A 315 -14.18 3.10 23.25
CA MET A 315 -14.91 3.73 22.15
C MET A 315 -16.40 3.76 22.44
N ALA A 316 -17.06 4.87 22.13
CA ALA A 316 -18.50 4.99 22.24
C ALA A 316 -19.19 4.25 21.08
N CYS A 317 -20.14 3.37 21.39
CA CYS A 317 -20.88 2.57 20.41
C CYS A 317 -22.39 2.87 20.49
N TYR A 318 -22.97 3.21 19.35
CA TYR A 318 -24.40 3.46 19.18
C TYR A 318 -24.99 2.48 18.17
N GLU A 319 -26.12 1.87 18.52
CA GLU A 319 -26.87 0.97 17.64
C GLU A 319 -28.38 1.27 17.69
N TYR A 320 -28.97 1.52 16.53
CA TYR A 320 -30.40 1.60 16.34
C TYR A 320 -30.83 0.74 15.14
N LYS A 321 -31.89 -0.05 15.34
CA LYS A 321 -32.54 -0.82 14.28
C LYS A 321 -33.96 -0.35 14.18
N ASP A 322 -34.34 0.08 12.99
CA ASP A 322 -35.66 0.58 12.69
C ASP A 322 -36.60 -0.57 12.28
N GLU A 323 -37.91 -0.31 12.30
CA GLU A 323 -38.94 -1.33 12.05
C GLU A 323 -38.92 -1.87 10.61
N ASP A 324 -38.38 -1.09 9.67
CA ASP A 324 -38.19 -1.46 8.27
C ASP A 324 -36.98 -2.40 8.05
N GLY A 325 -36.15 -2.61 9.09
CA GLY A 325 -34.92 -3.41 9.04
C GLY A 325 -33.64 -2.61 8.79
N SER A 326 -33.73 -1.29 8.65
CA SER A 326 -32.59 -0.38 8.57
C SER A 326 -31.79 -0.41 9.87
N CYS A 327 -30.47 -0.49 9.77
CA CYS A 327 -29.57 -0.62 10.92
C CYS A 327 -28.52 0.50 10.89
N TYR A 328 -28.46 1.27 11.97
CA TYR A 328 -27.54 2.36 12.20
C TYR A 328 -26.57 1.95 13.30
N GLU A 329 -25.30 1.74 12.95
CA GLU A 329 -24.25 1.35 13.88
C GLU A 329 -23.07 2.30 13.72
N ILE A 330 -22.70 3.00 14.80
CA ILE A 330 -21.59 3.97 14.81
C ILE A 330 -20.71 3.69 16.03
N SER A 331 -19.40 3.58 15.79
CA SER A 331 -18.37 3.54 16.84
C SER A 331 -17.42 4.72 16.67
N PHE A 332 -17.17 5.47 17.74
CA PHE A 332 -16.37 6.70 17.68
C PHE A 332 -15.61 6.99 18.98
N ASP A 333 -14.53 7.75 18.86
CA ASP A 333 -13.81 8.31 20.01
C ASP A 333 -14.53 9.57 20.47
N VAL A 334 -14.83 9.65 21.77
CA VAL A 334 -15.52 10.81 22.36
C VAL A 334 -14.73 12.09 22.18
N ASP A 335 -13.40 12.02 22.31
CA ASP A 335 -12.52 13.19 22.20
C ASP A 335 -12.38 13.67 20.75
N GLY A 336 -12.75 12.82 19.78
CA GLY A 336 -12.85 13.19 18.37
C GLY A 336 -14.17 13.88 18.02
N LEU A 337 -15.21 13.73 18.83
CA LEU A 337 -16.56 14.26 18.55
C LEU A 337 -16.94 15.45 19.43
N PHE A 338 -16.42 15.53 20.65
CA PHE A 338 -16.68 16.62 21.60
C PHE A 338 -15.37 17.09 22.22
N GLU A 339 -15.13 18.40 22.22
CA GLU A 339 -14.00 18.96 22.95
C GLU A 339 -14.12 18.70 24.47
N GLU A 340 -13.01 18.79 25.21
CA GLU A 340 -12.99 18.52 26.64
C GLU A 340 -13.94 19.48 27.40
N GLY A 341 -15.02 18.92 27.94
CA GLY A 341 -16.04 19.67 28.68
C GLY A 341 -17.12 20.33 27.80
N GLU A 342 -17.12 20.08 26.50
CA GLU A 342 -18.16 20.53 25.59
C GLU A 342 -19.52 19.87 25.93
N THR A 343 -20.60 20.65 25.82
CA THR A 343 -21.97 20.17 25.97
C THR A 343 -22.80 20.68 24.81
N GLY A 344 -23.66 19.85 24.24
CA GLY A 344 -24.45 20.25 23.07
C GLY A 344 -24.72 19.10 22.12
N VAL A 345 -25.17 19.46 20.92
CA VAL A 345 -25.39 18.53 19.80
C VAL A 345 -24.10 18.48 18.97
N SER A 346 -23.67 17.30 18.57
CA SER A 346 -22.53 17.11 17.67
C SER A 346 -22.86 17.52 16.24
N GLU A 347 -21.81 17.63 15.43
CA GLU A 347 -21.96 17.61 13.97
C GLU A 347 -22.60 16.29 13.50
N ILE A 348 -23.17 16.31 12.29
CA ILE A 348 -23.77 15.12 11.67
C ILE A 348 -22.69 14.05 11.43
N GLN A 349 -22.91 12.84 11.96
CA GLN A 349 -21.93 11.75 11.91
C GLN A 349 -22.18 10.76 10.78
N SER A 350 -23.41 10.71 10.28
CA SER A 350 -23.79 9.83 9.18
C SER A 350 -25.03 10.38 8.50
N ILE A 351 -25.10 10.18 7.19
CA ILE A 351 -26.29 10.39 6.37
C ILE A 351 -26.58 9.09 5.62
N ASN A 352 -27.85 8.70 5.57
CA ASN A 352 -28.29 7.49 4.89
C ASN A 352 -29.49 7.83 4.01
N GLU A 353 -29.53 7.22 2.82
CA GLU A 353 -30.67 7.27 1.93
C GLU A 353 -31.39 5.93 1.89
N SER A 354 -32.70 5.99 2.02
CA SER A 354 -33.60 4.84 1.90
C SER A 354 -34.82 5.20 1.07
N ARG A 355 -35.71 4.21 0.91
CA ARG A 355 -37.02 4.43 0.30
C ARG A 355 -38.09 3.85 1.19
N ASP A 356 -39.17 4.60 1.34
CA ASP A 356 -40.34 4.14 2.07
C ASP A 356 -41.04 2.98 1.32
N GLY A 357 -42.01 2.35 1.97
CA GLY A 357 -42.80 1.27 1.39
C GLY A 357 -43.64 1.66 0.16
N GLU A 358 -43.76 2.96 -0.13
CA GLU A 358 -44.45 3.53 -1.30
C GLU A 358 -43.48 3.94 -2.43
N GLY A 359 -42.16 3.81 -2.20
CA GLY A 359 -41.09 4.15 -3.14
C GLY A 359 -40.64 5.61 -3.11
N ASN A 360 -41.16 6.42 -2.18
CA ASN A 360 -40.69 7.78 -1.91
C ASN A 360 -39.31 7.73 -1.24
N LYS A 361 -38.52 8.77 -1.43
CA LYS A 361 -37.17 8.85 -0.86
C LYS A 361 -37.25 9.31 0.60
N GLU A 362 -36.46 8.67 1.45
CA GLU A 362 -36.25 9.07 2.84
C GLU A 362 -34.75 9.30 3.05
N VAL A 363 -34.43 10.38 3.77
CA VAL A 363 -33.05 10.69 4.14
C VAL A 363 -33.00 10.77 5.65
N THR A 364 -32.12 9.99 6.27
CA THR A 364 -31.91 10.00 7.72
C THR A 364 -30.48 10.40 8.05
N VAL A 365 -30.31 11.12 9.16
CA VAL A 365 -29.00 11.52 9.69
C VAL A 365 -28.84 11.07 11.13
N VAL A 366 -27.60 10.81 11.55
CA VAL A 366 -27.28 10.47 12.94
C VAL A 366 -26.50 11.60 13.60
N GLN A 367 -26.96 12.01 14.79
CA GLN A 367 -26.31 13.01 15.64
C GLN A 367 -26.20 12.51 17.08
N PHE A 368 -25.28 13.11 17.82
CA PHE A 368 -25.07 12.83 19.24
C PHE A 368 -25.30 14.08 20.08
N THR A 369 -25.61 13.88 21.34
CA THR A 369 -25.66 14.95 22.33
C THR A 369 -24.86 14.61 23.55
N ARG A 370 -24.14 15.59 24.10
CA ARG A 370 -23.45 15.48 25.38
C ARG A 370 -24.09 16.41 26.40
N ASP A 371 -24.57 15.85 27.49
CA ASP A 371 -25.15 16.63 28.58
C ASP A 371 -24.09 17.18 29.57
N ALA A 372 -24.54 17.99 30.53
CA ALA A 372 -23.65 18.58 31.54
C ALA A 372 -23.06 17.58 32.54
N GLN A 373 -23.51 16.32 32.51
CA GLN A 373 -22.96 15.20 33.29
C GLN A 373 -21.97 14.37 32.46
N GLY A 374 -21.81 14.68 31.17
CA GLY A 374 -20.95 13.97 30.23
C GLY A 374 -21.60 12.73 29.61
N VAL A 375 -22.91 12.53 29.79
CA VAL A 375 -23.65 11.42 29.17
C VAL A 375 -23.84 11.72 27.70
N ILE A 376 -23.50 10.76 26.85
CA ILE A 376 -23.64 10.87 25.40
C ILE A 376 -24.84 10.06 24.92
N THR A 377 -25.73 10.71 24.20
CA THR A 377 -26.96 10.12 23.65
C THR A 377 -26.97 10.28 22.14
N GLY A 378 -27.09 9.17 21.41
CA GLY A 378 -27.28 9.16 19.96
C GLY A 378 -28.76 9.25 19.58
N MET A 379 -29.03 9.83 18.41
CA MET A 379 -30.36 9.93 17.83
C MET A 379 -30.31 9.89 16.30
N VAL A 380 -31.34 9.32 15.69
CA VAL A 380 -31.58 9.35 14.25
C VAL A 380 -32.66 10.39 13.95
N ILE A 381 -32.41 11.24 12.96
CA ILE A 381 -33.29 12.32 12.51
C ILE A 381 -33.67 12.04 11.07
N GLU A 382 -34.96 11.92 10.81
CA GLU A 382 -35.53 11.82 9.47
C GLU A 382 -35.74 13.23 8.89
N LEU A 383 -35.25 13.45 7.67
CA LEU A 383 -35.39 14.73 6.99
C LEU A 383 -36.65 14.77 6.13
N LYS A 384 -37.40 15.87 6.21
CA LYS A 384 -38.55 16.12 5.33
C LYS A 384 -38.06 16.53 3.95
N VAL A 385 -37.75 15.55 3.10
CA VAL A 385 -37.16 15.72 1.77
C VAL A 385 -37.87 16.79 0.93
N ASP A 386 -39.21 16.85 0.97
CA ASP A 386 -40.03 17.84 0.25
C ASP A 386 -39.89 19.30 0.75
N GLN A 387 -39.24 19.51 1.89
CA GLN A 387 -39.12 20.81 2.56
C GLN A 387 -37.67 21.31 2.61
N ILE A 388 -36.68 20.48 2.28
CA ILE A 388 -35.26 20.82 2.22
C ILE A 388 -34.97 21.64 0.96
N ASP A 389 -33.97 22.52 1.02
CA ASP A 389 -33.46 23.21 -0.17
C ASP A 389 -33.07 22.16 -1.25
N PRO A 390 -33.62 22.24 -2.48
CA PRO A 390 -33.30 21.31 -3.55
C PRO A 390 -31.80 21.19 -3.86
N LEU A 391 -31.00 22.25 -3.64
CA LEU A 391 -29.56 22.22 -3.81
C LEU A 391 -28.85 21.36 -2.76
N ILE A 392 -29.38 21.32 -1.54
CA ILE A 392 -28.88 20.43 -0.47
C ILE A 392 -29.28 19.00 -0.82
N LEU A 393 -30.53 18.81 -1.26
CA LEU A 393 -31.03 17.49 -1.62
C LEU A 393 -30.26 16.87 -2.81
N ASP A 394 -29.97 17.65 -3.85
CA ASP A 394 -29.19 17.20 -5.01
C ASP A 394 -27.76 16.80 -4.59
N LYS A 395 -27.12 17.52 -3.65
CA LYS A 395 -25.77 17.18 -3.16
C LYS A 395 -25.76 15.96 -2.22
N ILE A 396 -26.84 15.73 -1.46
CA ILE A 396 -27.05 14.47 -0.72
C ILE A 396 -27.14 13.28 -1.68
N LEU A 397 -27.72 13.49 -2.87
CA LEU A 397 -27.99 12.46 -3.88
C LEU A 397 -26.81 12.12 -4.81
N GLU A 398 -25.76 12.93 -4.82
CA GLU A 398 -24.56 12.73 -5.64
C GLU A 398 -23.48 11.89 -4.95
N ASN A 399 -23.55 11.77 -3.61
CA ASN A 399 -22.71 10.91 -2.77
C ASN A 399 -23.41 9.58 -2.47
#